data_AF-A0A3M6R0T0-F1
#
_entry.id   AF-A0A3M6R0T0-F1
#
_cell.length_a   1.000
_cell.length_b   1.000
_cell.length_c   1.000
_cell.angle_alpha   90.00
_cell.angle_beta   90.00
_cell.angle_gamma   90.00
#
_symmetry.space_group_name_H-M   'P 1'
#
loop_
_entity.id
_entity.type
_entity.pdbx_description
1 polymer ?
#
loop_
_entity_poly.entity_id
_entity_poly.type
_entity_poly.pdbx_seq_one_letter_code
_entity_poly.pdbx_strand_id
1 'polypeptide(L)'
;MPAANIAPSIARLEARIAPASHQTIKRAAEIEGRTVTDFVVSAALHAAQRTIEQAEVVRLSVEDQKNFAQALLSPPEATPALKRAFSRRRKLIGNHAE
;
A
#
# COMPACT_ATOMS: atom_id res chain seq x y z
N MET A 1 -25.62 -14.08 -25.69
CA MET A 1 -24.86 -13.79 -24.46
C MET A 1 -23.59 -14.63 -24.52
N PRO A 2 -22.38 -14.06 -24.44
CA PRO A 2 -21.17 -14.87 -24.43
C PRO A 2 -20.95 -15.45 -23.02
N ALA A 3 -20.66 -16.74 -22.95
CA ALA A 3 -20.31 -17.41 -21.71
C ALA A 3 -18.93 -16.94 -21.23
N ALA A 4 -18.85 -16.42 -20.01
CA ALA A 4 -17.59 -16.08 -19.37
C ALA A 4 -16.79 -17.37 -19.14
N ASN A 5 -15.70 -17.52 -19.89
CA ASN A 5 -14.73 -18.59 -19.74
C ASN A 5 -14.00 -18.40 -18.40
N ILE A 6 -14.40 -19.13 -17.35
CA ILE A 6 -13.69 -19.14 -16.06
C ILE A 6 -12.49 -20.07 -16.23
N ALA A 7 -11.37 -19.51 -16.72
CA ALA A 7 -10.08 -20.17 -16.63
C ALA A 7 -9.68 -20.35 -15.15
N PRO A 8 -8.98 -21.43 -14.77
CA PRO A 8 -8.58 -21.64 -13.38
C PRO A 8 -7.69 -20.48 -12.91
N SER A 9 -8.10 -19.80 -11.83
CA SER A 9 -7.49 -18.58 -11.29
C SER A 9 -6.19 -18.83 -10.50
N ILE A 10 -5.27 -19.61 -11.07
CA ILE A 10 -3.98 -19.91 -10.45
C ILE A 10 -2.90 -19.14 -11.21
N ALA A 11 -2.31 -18.15 -10.54
CA ALA A 11 -1.12 -17.44 -11.05
C ALA A 11 0.15 -18.17 -10.60
N ARG A 12 1.11 -18.36 -11.51
CA ARG A 12 2.40 -18.99 -11.20
C ARG A 12 3.45 -17.92 -10.93
N LEU A 13 4.16 -18.06 -9.81
CA LEU A 13 5.34 -17.27 -9.47
C LEU A 13 6.59 -18.03 -9.92
N GLU A 14 7.28 -17.51 -10.94
CA GLU A 14 8.54 -18.07 -11.43
C GLU A 14 9.70 -17.14 -11.03
N ALA A 15 10.65 -17.64 -10.27
CA ALA A 15 11.84 -16.91 -9.87
C ALA A 15 13.08 -17.81 -9.94
N ARG A 16 14.14 -17.31 -10.54
CA ARG A 16 15.46 -17.96 -10.50
C ARG A 16 16.23 -17.42 -9.31
N ILE A 17 16.69 -18.32 -8.45
CA ILE A 17 17.45 -17.96 -7.25
C ILE A 17 18.80 -18.68 -7.25
N ALA A 18 19.78 -18.05 -6.62
CA ALA A 18 21.08 -18.69 -6.41
C ALA A 18 20.94 -19.92 -5.49
N PRO A 19 21.81 -20.95 -5.64
CA PRO A 19 21.77 -22.13 -4.78
C PRO A 19 21.91 -21.80 -3.28
N ALA A 20 22.73 -20.80 -2.94
CA ALA A 20 22.88 -20.33 -1.56
C ALA A 20 21.56 -19.75 -1.00
N SER A 21 20.84 -18.96 -1.79
CA SER A 21 19.52 -18.44 -1.40
C SER A 21 18.52 -19.57 -1.18
N HIS A 22 18.52 -20.59 -2.05
CA HIS A 22 17.67 -21.76 -1.89
C HIS A 22 17.96 -22.51 -0.58
N GLN A 23 19.23 -22.69 -0.20
CA GLN A 23 19.60 -23.33 1.07
C GLN A 23 19.09 -22.55 2.28
N THR A 24 19.26 -21.22 2.27
CA THR A 24 18.76 -20.34 3.35
C THR A 24 17.24 -20.42 3.47
N ILE A 25 16.52 -20.33 2.36
CA ILE A 25 15.05 -20.42 2.32
C ILE A 25 14.59 -21.79 2.82
N LYS A 26 15.25 -22.88 2.37
CA LYS A 26 14.94 -24.23 2.83
C LYS A 26 15.10 -24.36 4.33
N ARG A 27 16.20 -23.84 4.88
CA ARG A 27 16.45 -23.88 6.33
C ARG A 27 15.40 -23.09 7.11
N ALA A 28 14.99 -21.92 6.61
CA ALA A 28 13.94 -21.13 7.26
C ALA A 28 12.57 -21.84 7.22
N ALA A 29 12.23 -22.46 6.09
CA ALA A 29 11.01 -23.27 5.96
C ALA A 29 10.99 -24.47 6.93
N GLU A 30 12.13 -25.17 7.08
CA GLU A 30 12.30 -26.26 8.05
C GLU A 30 12.09 -25.79 9.49
N ILE A 31 12.63 -24.63 9.87
CA ILE A 31 12.47 -24.06 11.21
C ILE A 31 10.99 -23.76 11.52
N GLU A 32 10.24 -23.30 10.53
CA GLU A 32 8.81 -23.03 10.67
C GLU A 32 7.91 -24.26 10.45
N GLY A 33 8.49 -25.44 10.14
CA GLY A 33 7.73 -26.67 9.95
C GLY A 33 6.86 -26.68 8.69
N ARG A 34 7.23 -25.92 7.65
CA ARG A 34 6.45 -25.79 6.40
C ARG A 34 7.29 -26.09 5.16
N THR A 35 6.62 -26.25 4.02
CA THR A 35 7.30 -26.49 2.74
C THR A 35 8.00 -25.22 2.24
N VAL A 36 9.03 -25.38 1.40
CA VAL A 36 9.74 -24.25 0.78
C VAL A 36 8.78 -23.38 -0.04
N THR A 37 7.87 -24.01 -0.79
CA THR A 37 6.87 -23.29 -1.60
C THR A 37 5.93 -22.46 -0.73
N ASP A 38 5.40 -23.05 0.34
CA ASP A 38 4.52 -22.34 1.27
C ASP A 38 5.25 -21.19 1.97
N PHE A 39 6.49 -21.42 2.41
CA PHE A 39 7.35 -20.39 3.00
C PHE A 39 7.53 -19.20 2.06
N VAL A 40 7.89 -19.46 0.79
CA VAL A 40 8.15 -18.38 -0.19
C VAL A 40 6.89 -17.59 -0.48
N VAL A 41 5.74 -18.27 -0.69
CA VAL A 41 4.46 -17.60 -0.95
C VAL A 41 4.05 -16.74 0.23
N SER A 42 4.11 -17.29 1.45
CA SER A 42 3.78 -16.56 2.68
C SER A 42 4.70 -15.37 2.92
N ALA A 43 6.01 -15.55 2.75
CA ALA A 43 6.99 -14.48 2.91
C ALA A 43 6.79 -13.35 1.88
N ALA A 44 6.52 -13.70 0.62
CA ALA A 44 6.25 -12.74 -0.44
C ALA A 44 4.95 -11.95 -0.17
N LEU A 45 3.87 -12.63 0.23
CA LEU A 45 2.61 -11.99 0.58
C LEU A 45 2.76 -11.03 1.76
N HIS A 46 3.44 -11.47 2.81
CA HIS A 46 3.68 -10.66 3.99
C HIS A 46 4.55 -9.43 3.70
N ALA A 47 5.59 -9.58 2.87
CA ALA A 47 6.40 -8.45 2.41
C ALA A 47 5.55 -7.47 1.58
N ALA A 48 4.76 -7.96 0.63
CA ALA A 48 3.89 -7.14 -0.19
C ALA A 48 2.87 -6.36 0.65
N GLN A 49 2.20 -7.02 1.60
CA GLN A 49 1.25 -6.38 2.52
C GLN A 49 1.91 -5.27 3.33
N ARG A 50 3.10 -5.52 3.89
CA ARG A 50 3.85 -4.49 4.62
C ARG A 50 4.22 -3.31 3.74
N THR A 51 4.65 -3.55 2.51
CA THR A 51 5.01 -2.47 1.57
C THR A 51 3.79 -1.63 1.20
N ILE A 52 2.63 -2.25 0.95
CA ILE A 52 1.38 -1.54 0.68
C ILE A 52 0.95 -0.74 1.91
N GLU A 53 0.95 -1.36 3.09
CA GLU A 53 0.59 -0.69 4.34
C GLU A 53 1.51 0.52 4.61
N GLN A 54 2.82 0.38 4.39
CA GLN A 54 3.77 1.48 4.58
C GLN A 54 3.57 2.63 3.58
N ALA A 55 3.11 2.34 2.36
CA ALA A 55 2.85 3.36 1.35
C ALA A 55 1.52 4.09 1.59
N GLU A 56 0.50 3.38 2.12
CA GLU A 56 -0.87 3.89 2.20
C GLU A 56 -1.27 4.37 3.61
N VAL A 57 -0.63 3.86 4.67
CA VAL A 57 -1.01 4.16 6.05
C VAL A 57 -0.11 5.24 6.64
N VAL A 58 -0.71 6.38 6.95
CA VAL A 58 -0.08 7.42 7.77
C VAL A 58 -0.17 7.01 9.24
N ARG A 59 0.92 6.49 9.80
CA ARG A 59 1.02 6.19 11.23
C ARG A 59 1.30 7.47 12.02
N LEU A 60 0.32 7.90 12.82
CA LEU A 60 0.40 9.08 13.67
C LEU A 60 0.78 8.70 15.11
N SER A 61 1.56 9.55 15.78
CA SER A 61 1.77 9.42 17.23
C SER A 61 0.44 9.63 17.97
N VAL A 62 0.35 9.23 19.24
CA VAL A 62 -0.89 9.43 20.03
C VAL A 62 -1.25 10.92 20.11
N GLU A 63 -0.26 11.80 20.17
CA GLU A 63 -0.46 13.26 20.17
C GLU A 63 -1.01 13.73 18.82
N ASP A 64 -0.40 13.29 17.71
CA ASP A 64 -0.85 13.65 16.37
C ASP A 64 -2.25 13.09 16.07
N GLN A 65 -2.60 11.91 16.57
CA GLN A 65 -3.94 11.35 16.47
C GLN A 65 -4.99 12.23 17.15
N LYS A 66 -4.68 12.76 18.34
CA LYS A 66 -5.57 13.69 19.06
C LYS A 66 -5.72 14.99 18.28
N ASN A 67 -4.62 15.55 17.79
CA ASN A 67 -4.63 16.77 16.99
C ASN A 67 -5.43 16.59 15.70
N PHE A 68 -5.25 15.47 15.01
CA PHE A 68 -5.99 15.11 13.81
C PHE A 68 -7.48 14.92 14.08
N ALA A 69 -7.84 14.16 15.13
CA ALA A 69 -9.23 13.96 15.53
C ALA A 69 -9.90 15.29 15.92
N GLN A 70 -9.21 16.15 16.66
CA GLN A 70 -9.71 17.48 17.02
C GLN A 70 -9.93 18.35 15.78
N ALA A 71 -9.03 18.30 14.80
CA ALA A 71 -9.18 19.03 13.54
C ALA A 71 -10.36 18.52 12.69
N LEU A 72 -10.74 17.24 12.81
CA LEU A 72 -11.95 16.69 12.18
C LEU A 72 -13.23 17.10 12.92
N LEU A 73 -13.23 17.04 14.25
CA LEU A 73 -14.38 17.36 15.10
C LEU A 73 -14.65 18.87 15.17
N SER A 74 -13.60 19.68 15.08
CA SER A 74 -13.68 21.14 15.13
C SER A 74 -12.73 21.73 14.08
N PRO A 75 -13.17 21.75 12.81
CA PRO A 75 -12.33 22.23 11.72
C PRO A 75 -11.93 23.69 11.93
N PRO A 76 -10.62 24.02 11.90
CA PRO A 76 -10.17 25.40 12.04
C PRO A 76 -10.57 26.22 10.81
N GLU A 77 -10.74 27.52 10.99
CA GLU A 77 -11.01 28.41 9.86
C GLU A 77 -9.84 28.44 8.86
N ALA A 78 -10.19 28.51 7.57
CA ALA A 78 -9.20 28.62 6.51
C ALA A 78 -8.35 29.88 6.67
N THR A 79 -7.02 29.70 6.75
CA THR A 79 -6.08 30.81 6.88
C THR A 79 -6.15 31.75 5.67
N PRO A 80 -5.80 33.05 5.82
CA PRO A 80 -5.75 33.97 4.68
C PRO A 80 -4.86 33.48 3.54
N ALA A 81 -3.76 32.80 3.86
CA ALA A 81 -2.87 32.18 2.87
C ALA A 81 -3.57 31.06 2.09
N LEU A 82 -4.32 30.19 2.77
CA LEU A 82 -5.08 29.12 2.14
C LEU A 82 -6.18 29.68 1.22
N LYS A 83 -6.90 30.71 1.67
CA LYS A 83 -7.91 31.43 0.85
C LYS A 83 -7.29 32.02 -0.43
N ARG A 84 -6.10 32.62 -0.33
CA ARG A 84 -5.35 33.12 -1.51
C ARG A 84 -4.91 31.99 -2.45
N ALA A 85 -4.44 30.87 -1.91
CA ALA A 85 -4.01 29.71 -2.70
C ALA A 85 -5.16 29.11 -3.53
N PHE A 86 -6.34 28.92 -2.93
CA PHE A 86 -7.54 28.48 -3.65
C PHE A 86 -7.96 29.48 -4.75
N SER A 87 -7.91 30.78 -4.44
CA SER A 87 -8.21 31.84 -5.41
C SER A 87 -7.25 31.80 -6.61
N ARG A 88 -5.95 31.58 -6.36
CA ARG A 88 -4.93 31.44 -7.41
C ARG A 88 -5.15 30.20 -8.26
N ARG A 89 -5.41 29.04 -7.64
CA ARG A 89 -5.70 27.78 -8.35
C ARG A 89 -6.92 27.91 -9.27
N ARG A 90 -8.00 28.54 -8.79
CA ARG A 90 -9.21 28.75 -9.60
C ARG A 90 -8.94 29.58 -10.85
N LYS A 91 -8.09 30.62 -10.76
CA LYS A 91 -7.68 31.42 -11.92
C LYS A 91 -6.81 30.64 -12.91
N LEU A 92 -5.96 29.73 -12.41
CA LEU A 92 -5.08 28.90 -13.24
C LEU A 92 -5.82 27.78 -13.98
N ILE A 93 -6.75 27.09 -13.30
CA ILE A 93 -7.44 25.92 -13.86
C ILE A 93 -8.75 26.33 -14.57
N GLY A 94 -9.40 27.41 -14.13
CA GLY A 94 -10.64 27.91 -14.74
C GLY A 94 -10.48 28.54 -16.12
N ASN A 95 -9.25 28.72 -16.60
CA ASN A 95 -8.95 29.29 -17.92
C ASN A 95 -8.65 28.22 -19.01
N HIS A 96 -8.91 26.93 -18.74
CA HIS A 96 -8.74 25.81 -19.68
C HIS A 96 -10.06 25.15 -20.11
N ALA A 97 -11.16 25.92 -20.12
CA ALA A 97 -12.44 25.48 -20.65
C ALA A 97 -12.96 26.49 -21.68
N GLU A 98 -12.37 26.48 -22.88
CA GLU A 98 -12.99 26.92 -24.14
C GLU A 98 -12.65 25.90 -25.23
#